data_AF-A0A7X2L141-F1
#
_entry.id   AF-A0A7X2L141-F1
#
_cell.length_a   1.000
_cell.length_b   1.000
_cell.length_c   1.000
_cell.angle_alpha   90.00
_cell.angle_beta   90.00
_cell.angle_gamma   90.00
#
_symmetry.space_group_name_H-M   'P 1'
#
loop_
_entity.id
_entity.type
_entity.pdbx_description
1 polymer ?
#
loop_
_entity_poly.entity_id
_entity_poly.type
_entity_poly.pdbx_seq_one_letter_code
_entity_poly.pdbx_strand_id
1 'polypeptide(L)'
;MMSFYTDPKGEVYERLIDFLIEHTDKFVLSEWHEHYGIVKPYTEIMDKLKPFLVEQCTMEEMQAKSGANYSQGTYYIYQCCTDAGIVLKEAVHGLYDWRQPQMPEDLCFWDAAGADYLYSVSHEKIMGIKMSEEEAEQLADSIPGLFIQLEAHRDVDCFINDAIKHQTDSLTLSSYRLTEIPDRIRELKQLKYLEVFEQDITRLPLALFELDTLETLTLMTADLECIPPEIAKLQQLKHLTIYCGSSDRPVLGWAPKVKEDLMLDHLPPELGQLKQLETLSVSYTGITELPIELEQLTELHHLNINGNLIMDIPRFLSRMPNLKYVDGSDQFRS
;
A
#
# COMPACT_ATOMS: atom_id res chain seq x y z
N MET A 1 -12.14 11.83 11.98
CA MET A 1 -12.35 10.90 10.87
C MET A 1 -11.37 9.77 11.05
N MET A 2 -11.83 8.54 10.86
CA MET A 2 -11.06 7.32 10.99
C MET A 2 -10.64 6.89 9.58
N SER A 3 -9.36 6.59 9.38
CA SER A 3 -8.85 6.12 8.09
C SER A 3 -8.99 4.60 7.97
N PHE A 4 -8.88 4.07 6.76
CA PHE A 4 -8.77 2.64 6.52
C PHE A 4 -7.31 2.28 6.24
N TYR A 5 -6.85 1.11 6.69
CA TYR A 5 -5.51 0.61 6.35
C TYR A 5 -5.44 0.06 4.93
N THR A 6 -6.53 -0.55 4.47
CA THR A 6 -6.61 -1.17 3.15
C THR A 6 -7.95 -0.91 2.50
N ASP A 7 -7.95 -0.96 1.17
CA ASP A 7 -9.15 -0.88 0.36
C ASP A 7 -10.06 -2.08 0.65
N PRO A 8 -11.32 -1.87 1.09
CA PRO A 8 -12.28 -2.94 1.18
C PRO A 8 -12.57 -3.47 -0.22
N LYS A 9 -12.51 -4.79 -0.41
CA LYS A 9 -12.69 -5.43 -1.73
C LYS A 9 -13.75 -6.53 -1.73
N GLY A 10 -14.37 -6.74 -2.88
CA GLY A 10 -15.36 -7.80 -3.10
C GLY A 10 -16.52 -7.71 -2.11
N GLU A 11 -16.83 -8.81 -1.42
CA GLU A 11 -17.93 -8.86 -0.44
C GLU A 11 -17.77 -7.83 0.70
N VAL A 12 -16.54 -7.48 1.09
CA VAL A 12 -16.28 -6.45 2.12
C VAL A 12 -16.74 -5.08 1.64
N TYR A 13 -16.42 -4.75 0.39
CA TYR A 13 -16.88 -3.52 -0.27
C TYR A 13 -18.41 -3.50 -0.39
N GLU A 14 -19.00 -4.60 -0.85
CA GLU A 14 -20.46 -4.71 -0.99
C GLU A 14 -21.20 -4.44 0.33
N ARG A 15 -20.72 -5.05 1.42
CA ARG A 15 -21.30 -4.86 2.75
C ARG A 15 -21.08 -3.45 3.30
N LEU A 16 -19.94 -2.83 2.99
CA LEU A 16 -19.70 -1.42 3.33
C LEU A 16 -20.66 -0.51 2.57
N ILE A 17 -20.91 -0.75 1.28
CA ILE A 17 -21.88 0.02 0.50
C ILE A 17 -23.28 -0.12 1.09
N ASP A 18 -23.71 -1.32 1.46
CA ASP A 18 -25.01 -1.52 2.11
C ASP A 18 -25.13 -0.73 3.41
N PHE A 19 -24.10 -0.78 4.26
CA PHE A 19 -24.03 0.04 5.47
C PHE A 19 -24.14 1.55 5.15
N LEU A 20 -23.38 2.05 4.19
CA LEU A 20 -23.39 3.47 3.83
C LEU A 20 -24.74 3.92 3.28
N ILE A 21 -25.37 3.12 2.42
CA ILE A 21 -26.70 3.40 1.85
C ILE A 21 -27.77 3.48 2.96
N GLU A 22 -27.65 2.69 4.03
CA GLU A 22 -28.58 2.72 5.16
C GLU A 22 -28.35 3.91 6.12
N HIS A 23 -27.12 4.44 6.17
CA HIS A 23 -26.71 5.43 7.17
C HIS A 23 -26.51 6.85 6.60
N THR A 24 -26.69 7.03 5.28
CA THR A 24 -26.47 8.31 4.60
C THR A 24 -27.59 8.64 3.63
N ASP A 25 -27.80 9.93 3.38
CA ASP A 25 -28.87 10.39 2.48
C ASP A 25 -28.40 10.48 1.04
N LYS A 26 -27.11 10.76 0.82
CA LYS A 26 -26.56 11.07 -0.50
C LYS A 26 -25.17 10.49 -0.67
N PHE A 27 -24.83 10.19 -1.92
CA PHE A 27 -23.46 9.91 -2.33
C PHE A 27 -23.07 10.80 -3.51
N VAL A 28 -21.77 11.00 -3.67
CA VAL A 28 -21.19 11.93 -4.63
C VAL A 28 -20.16 11.19 -5.45
N LEU A 29 -20.17 11.47 -6.76
CA LEU A 29 -19.11 11.10 -7.69
C LEU A 29 -18.58 12.37 -8.36
N SER A 30 -17.29 12.39 -8.62
CA SER A 30 -16.62 13.53 -9.26
C SER A 30 -16.13 13.20 -10.66
N GLU A 31 -16.09 14.23 -11.49
CA GLU A 31 -15.51 14.17 -12.82
C GLU A 31 -14.58 15.35 -13.04
N TRP A 32 -13.31 15.07 -13.28
CA TRP A 32 -12.31 16.09 -13.50
C TRP A 32 -12.28 16.55 -14.96
N HIS A 33 -11.99 17.83 -15.17
CA HIS A 33 -12.00 18.44 -16.51
C HIS A 33 -10.69 18.28 -17.29
N GLU A 34 -9.63 17.72 -16.70
CA GLU A 34 -8.26 17.78 -17.25
C GLU A 34 -7.96 16.81 -18.41
N HIS A 35 -8.93 16.07 -18.92
CA HIS A 35 -8.70 15.14 -20.05
C HIS A 35 -9.44 15.57 -21.32
N TYR A 36 -8.95 16.65 -21.94
CA TYR A 36 -9.37 17.08 -23.26
C TYR A 36 -9.17 15.95 -24.29
N GLY A 37 -10.27 15.28 -24.69
CA GLY A 37 -10.30 14.40 -25.86
C GLY A 37 -10.50 12.90 -25.59
N ILE A 38 -10.69 12.47 -24.34
CA ILE A 38 -10.97 11.06 -24.04
C ILE A 38 -12.48 10.79 -24.13
N VAL A 39 -12.88 9.77 -24.89
CA VAL A 39 -14.23 9.20 -24.82
C VAL A 39 -14.39 8.62 -23.43
N LYS A 40 -15.32 9.15 -22.64
CA LYS A 40 -15.60 8.70 -21.27
C LYS A 40 -16.13 7.25 -21.33
N PRO A 41 -15.36 6.23 -20.93
CA PRO A 41 -15.82 4.85 -21.03
C PRO A 41 -16.92 4.53 -20.00
N TYR A 42 -17.04 5.36 -18.96
CA TYR A 42 -17.99 5.21 -17.85
C TYR A 42 -19.36 5.86 -18.09
N THR A 43 -19.74 6.18 -19.33
CA THR A 43 -21.09 6.72 -19.59
C THR A 43 -22.20 5.74 -19.16
N GLU A 44 -21.95 4.43 -19.27
CA GLU A 44 -22.90 3.40 -18.87
C GLU A 44 -23.30 3.50 -17.39
N ILE A 45 -22.33 3.68 -16.49
CA ILE A 45 -22.61 3.81 -15.05
C ILE A 45 -23.35 5.12 -14.74
N MET A 46 -22.97 6.21 -15.39
CA MET A 46 -23.67 7.50 -15.24
C MET A 46 -25.13 7.41 -15.72
N ASP A 47 -25.39 6.68 -16.80
CA ASP A 47 -26.74 6.43 -17.31
C ASP A 47 -27.56 5.55 -16.36
N LYS A 48 -26.96 4.51 -15.77
CA LYS A 48 -27.61 3.67 -14.74
C LYS A 48 -27.94 4.46 -13.47
N LEU A 49 -27.08 5.41 -13.08
CA LEU A 49 -27.27 6.22 -11.89
C LEU A 49 -28.17 7.45 -12.10
N LYS A 50 -28.41 7.84 -13.35
CA LYS A 50 -29.25 9.00 -13.73
C LYS A 50 -30.61 9.06 -13.04
N PRO A 51 -31.37 7.97 -12.83
CA PRO A 51 -32.64 8.00 -12.12
C PRO A 51 -32.54 8.48 -10.66
N PHE A 52 -31.36 8.39 -10.05
CA PHE A 52 -31.10 8.75 -8.65
C PHE A 52 -30.41 10.11 -8.52
N LEU A 53 -30.12 10.80 -9.63
CA LEU A 53 -29.43 12.09 -9.62
C LEU A 53 -30.32 13.17 -8.98
N VAL A 54 -29.81 13.81 -7.94
CA VAL A 54 -30.49 14.91 -7.21
C VAL A 54 -30.06 16.25 -7.77
N GLU A 55 -28.75 16.48 -7.86
CA GLU A 55 -28.19 17.73 -8.34
C GLU A 55 -26.79 17.51 -8.94
N GLN A 56 -26.38 18.47 -9.77
CA GLN A 56 -25.03 18.57 -10.30
C GLN A 56 -24.48 19.94 -9.93
N CYS A 57 -23.24 19.98 -9.45
CA CYS A 57 -22.62 21.22 -9.00
C CYS A 57 -21.17 21.36 -9.46
N THR A 58 -20.70 22.60 -9.53
CA THR A 58 -19.29 22.91 -9.80
C THR A 58 -18.46 22.81 -8.52
N MET A 59 -17.14 22.81 -8.68
CA MET A 59 -16.19 22.90 -7.56
C MET A 59 -16.50 24.09 -6.64
N GLU A 60 -16.80 25.28 -7.18
CA GLU A 60 -17.08 26.47 -6.36
C GLU A 60 -18.32 26.29 -5.49
N GLU A 61 -19.36 25.66 -6.04
CA GLU A 61 -20.59 25.36 -5.32
C GLU A 61 -20.38 24.29 -4.25
N MET A 62 -19.54 23.28 -4.53
CA MET A 62 -19.16 22.25 -3.56
C MET A 62 -18.37 22.81 -2.37
N GLN A 63 -17.37 23.66 -2.65
CA GLN A 63 -16.58 24.31 -1.61
C GLN A 63 -17.46 25.21 -0.74
N ALA A 64 -18.44 25.90 -1.32
CA ALA A 64 -19.39 26.73 -0.58
C ALA A 64 -20.32 25.91 0.32
N LYS A 65 -20.68 24.67 -0.05
CA LYS A 65 -21.55 23.77 0.72
C LYS A 65 -20.83 23.08 1.88
N SER A 66 -19.63 22.57 1.63
CA SER A 66 -18.89 21.70 2.55
C SER A 66 -17.81 22.42 3.36
N GLY A 67 -17.29 23.54 2.86
CA GLY A 67 -16.12 24.22 3.42
C GLY A 67 -14.79 23.46 3.24
N ALA A 68 -14.78 22.33 2.52
CA ALA A 68 -13.57 21.57 2.20
C ALA A 68 -13.00 21.96 0.83
N ASN A 69 -11.72 21.66 0.59
CA ASN A 69 -11.06 21.92 -0.69
C ASN A 69 -11.39 20.80 -1.68
N TYR A 70 -12.05 21.17 -2.78
CA TYR A 70 -12.39 20.27 -3.88
C TYR A 70 -11.55 20.58 -5.13
N SER A 71 -11.23 19.53 -5.90
CA SER A 71 -10.55 19.65 -7.19
C SER A 71 -11.46 20.22 -8.27
N GLN A 72 -10.89 20.87 -9.29
CA GLN A 72 -11.69 21.43 -10.38
C GLN A 72 -12.39 20.32 -11.16
N GLY A 73 -13.72 20.32 -11.13
CA GLY A 73 -14.51 19.26 -11.72
C GLY A 73 -16.00 19.50 -11.61
N THR A 74 -16.75 18.56 -12.17
CA THR A 74 -18.19 18.43 -12.00
C THR A 74 -18.48 17.38 -10.94
N TYR A 75 -19.37 17.70 -10.02
CA TYR A 75 -19.79 16.81 -8.95
C TYR A 75 -21.24 16.42 -9.14
N TYR A 76 -21.50 15.12 -9.07
CA TYR A 76 -22.81 14.52 -9.26
C TYR A 76 -23.29 13.96 -7.93
N ILE A 77 -24.40 14.50 -7.43
CA ILE A 77 -24.94 14.15 -6.13
C ILE A 77 -26.18 13.30 -6.36
N TYR A 78 -26.16 12.10 -5.81
CA TYR A 78 -27.19 11.09 -5.99
C TYR A 78 -27.88 10.80 -4.65
N GLN A 79 -29.14 10.41 -4.72
CA GLN A 79 -29.91 9.97 -3.56
C GLN A 79 -29.49 8.53 -3.22
N CYS A 80 -29.15 8.29 -1.94
CA CYS A 80 -28.95 6.93 -1.44
C CYS A 80 -30.28 6.18 -1.42
N CYS A 81 -30.31 4.99 -2.04
CA CYS A 81 -31.38 4.01 -1.96
C CYS A 81 -30.84 2.63 -2.34
N THR A 82 -31.59 1.56 -2.03
CA THR A 82 -31.18 0.18 -2.30
C THR A 82 -30.81 -0.06 -3.77
N ASP A 83 -31.58 0.48 -4.71
CA ASP A 83 -31.32 0.29 -6.15
C ASP A 83 -30.03 0.99 -6.59
N ALA A 84 -29.73 2.18 -6.07
CA ALA A 84 -28.47 2.87 -6.33
C ALA A 84 -27.28 2.09 -5.74
N GLY A 85 -27.44 1.53 -4.54
CA GLY A 85 -26.44 0.67 -3.90
C GLY A 85 -26.11 -0.56 -4.75
N ILE A 86 -27.11 -1.22 -5.35
CA ILE A 86 -26.89 -2.34 -6.28
C ILE A 86 -26.03 -1.91 -7.47
N VAL A 87 -26.33 -0.75 -8.07
CA VAL A 87 -25.56 -0.21 -9.19
C VAL A 87 -24.11 0.06 -8.80
N LEU A 88 -23.84 0.61 -7.61
CA LEU A 88 -22.47 0.84 -7.12
C LEU A 88 -21.68 -0.45 -6.89
N LYS A 89 -22.36 -1.52 -6.41
CA LYS A 89 -21.76 -2.84 -6.17
C LYS A 89 -21.46 -3.61 -7.46
N GLU A 90 -22.28 -3.45 -8.49
CA GLU A 90 -22.05 -4.06 -9.80
C GLU A 90 -20.99 -3.32 -10.63
N ALA A 91 -20.75 -2.04 -10.32
CA ALA A 91 -19.83 -1.20 -11.08
C ALA A 91 -18.36 -1.57 -10.86
N VAL A 92 -17.96 -1.77 -9.60
CA VAL A 92 -16.58 -1.98 -9.19
C VAL A 92 -16.49 -2.91 -7.98
N HIS A 93 -15.27 -3.30 -7.59
CA HIS A 93 -15.04 -4.24 -6.50
C HIS A 93 -14.31 -3.63 -5.30
N GLY A 94 -13.97 -2.33 -5.31
CA GLY A 94 -13.38 -1.62 -4.19
C GLY A 94 -13.59 -0.11 -4.31
N LEU A 95 -13.23 0.64 -3.26
CA LEU A 95 -13.38 2.10 -3.28
C LEU A 95 -12.36 2.76 -4.20
N TYR A 96 -11.13 2.23 -4.26
CA TYR A 96 -10.09 2.78 -5.15
C TYR A 96 -10.31 2.50 -6.64
N ASP A 97 -11.27 1.64 -6.99
CA ASP A 97 -11.66 1.40 -8.39
C ASP A 97 -12.47 2.57 -8.98
N TRP A 98 -13.03 3.45 -8.14
CA TRP A 98 -13.68 4.69 -8.55
C TRP A 98 -12.64 5.72 -8.98
N ARG A 99 -11.97 5.44 -10.09
CA ARG A 99 -10.83 6.18 -10.60
C ARG A 99 -10.90 6.34 -12.11
N GLN A 100 -10.55 7.53 -12.59
CA GLN A 100 -10.42 7.82 -14.00
C GLN A 100 -9.18 7.15 -14.63
N PRO A 101 -9.22 6.81 -15.93
CA PRO A 101 -10.33 7.05 -16.88
C PRO A 101 -11.44 5.99 -16.87
N GLN A 102 -11.31 4.89 -16.12
CA GLN A 102 -12.23 3.74 -16.20
C GLN A 102 -13.58 4.02 -15.55
N MET A 103 -13.60 4.76 -14.45
CA MET A 103 -14.78 5.14 -13.68
C MET A 103 -14.77 6.64 -13.36
N PRO A 104 -15.90 7.23 -12.91
CA PRO A 104 -15.88 8.51 -12.22
C PRO A 104 -14.97 8.44 -10.98
N GLU A 105 -14.40 9.57 -10.59
CA GLU A 105 -13.49 9.66 -9.44
C GLU A 105 -14.26 9.83 -8.12
N ASP A 106 -13.62 9.41 -7.03
CA ASP A 106 -13.95 9.77 -5.65
C ASP A 106 -15.41 9.48 -5.25
N LEU A 107 -15.73 8.20 -4.98
CA LEU A 107 -17.00 7.82 -4.36
C LEU A 107 -17.02 8.26 -2.88
N CYS A 108 -17.81 9.29 -2.59
CA CYS A 108 -18.01 9.81 -1.25
C CYS A 108 -19.48 9.67 -0.81
N PHE A 109 -19.73 9.60 0.49
CA PHE A 109 -21.08 9.55 1.07
C PHE A 109 -21.24 10.68 2.08
N TRP A 110 -22.44 11.27 2.14
CA TRP A 110 -22.73 12.46 2.93
C TRP A 110 -23.74 12.21 4.03
N ASP A 111 -23.45 12.77 5.21
CA ASP A 111 -24.41 12.81 6.31
C ASP A 111 -25.59 13.76 6.01
N ALA A 112 -26.61 13.75 6.87
CA ALA A 112 -27.80 14.59 6.71
C ALA A 112 -27.50 16.11 6.73
N ALA A 113 -26.31 16.53 7.20
CA ALA A 113 -25.85 17.91 7.17
C ALA A 113 -25.12 18.26 5.87
N GLY A 114 -24.92 17.30 4.96
CA GLY A 114 -24.20 17.47 3.71
C GLY A 114 -22.67 17.49 3.88
N ALA A 115 -22.16 16.97 4.99
CA ALA A 115 -20.73 16.80 5.22
C ALA A 115 -20.30 15.37 4.90
N ASP A 116 -19.02 15.18 4.59
CA ASP A 116 -18.46 13.85 4.30
C ASP A 116 -18.64 12.91 5.49
N TYR A 117 -19.45 11.87 5.28
CA TYR A 117 -19.59 10.73 6.16
C TYR A 117 -18.54 9.68 5.80
N LEU A 118 -18.39 9.35 4.52
CA LEU A 118 -17.25 8.60 3.98
C LEU A 118 -16.63 9.41 2.85
N TYR A 119 -15.33 9.61 2.89
CA TYR A 119 -14.57 10.22 1.80
C TYR A 119 -13.59 9.21 1.21
N SER A 120 -13.42 9.26 -0.11
CA SER A 120 -12.40 8.52 -0.85
C SER A 120 -11.73 9.46 -1.84
N VAL A 121 -10.41 9.44 -1.87
CA VAL A 121 -9.54 10.10 -2.84
C VAL A 121 -8.81 8.99 -3.58
N SER A 122 -9.45 8.46 -4.63
CA SER A 122 -9.11 7.15 -5.19
C SER A 122 -7.71 7.12 -5.82
N HIS A 123 -7.31 8.21 -6.47
CA HIS A 123 -6.00 8.34 -7.10
C HIS A 123 -4.85 8.51 -6.09
N GLU A 124 -5.11 9.06 -4.90
CA GLU A 124 -4.14 9.15 -3.79
C GLU A 124 -4.19 7.93 -2.87
N LYS A 125 -5.17 7.03 -3.05
CA LYS A 125 -5.44 5.89 -2.18
C LYS A 125 -5.67 6.32 -0.73
N ILE A 126 -6.45 7.37 -0.53
CA ILE A 126 -6.83 7.86 0.79
C ILE A 126 -8.32 7.65 0.95
N MET A 127 -8.74 7.14 2.10
CA MET A 127 -10.15 7.08 2.44
C MET A 127 -10.32 7.18 3.96
N GLY A 128 -11.50 7.61 4.37
CA GLY A 128 -11.85 7.62 5.77
C GLY A 128 -13.35 7.78 5.99
N ILE A 129 -13.75 7.50 7.21
CA ILE A 129 -15.14 7.52 7.65
C ILE A 129 -15.28 8.36 8.92
N LYS A 130 -16.34 9.15 8.97
CA LYS A 130 -16.64 10.07 10.06
C LYS A 130 -17.56 9.37 11.06
N MET A 131 -16.94 8.78 12.06
CA MET A 131 -17.63 8.20 13.21
C MET A 131 -16.71 8.21 14.44
N SER A 132 -17.26 7.89 15.60
CA SER A 132 -16.49 7.64 16.82
C SER A 132 -15.69 6.33 16.72
N GLU A 133 -14.71 6.17 17.60
CA GLU A 133 -13.91 4.94 17.64
C GLU A 133 -14.74 3.71 18.02
N GLU A 134 -15.70 3.85 18.93
CA GLU A 134 -16.62 2.77 19.33
C GLU A 134 -17.49 2.31 18.14
N GLU A 135 -18.00 3.24 17.34
CA GLU A 135 -18.76 2.92 16.13
C GLU A 135 -17.88 2.25 15.07
N ALA A 136 -16.63 2.70 14.92
CA ALA A 136 -15.67 2.11 13.98
C ALA A 136 -15.30 0.67 14.35
N GLU A 137 -15.08 0.40 15.64
CA GLU A 137 -14.82 -0.95 16.15
C GLU A 137 -16.03 -1.87 15.89
N GLN A 138 -17.24 -1.42 16.20
CA GLN A 138 -18.48 -2.17 15.93
C GLN A 138 -18.67 -2.45 14.43
N LEU A 139 -18.39 -1.46 13.57
CA LEU A 139 -18.50 -1.62 12.12
C LEU A 139 -17.48 -2.64 11.61
N ALA A 140 -16.21 -2.53 12.02
CA ALA A 140 -15.15 -3.47 11.66
C ALA A 140 -15.47 -4.90 12.16
N ASP A 141 -16.00 -5.04 13.38
CA ASP A 141 -16.47 -6.33 13.91
C ASP A 141 -17.59 -6.93 13.06
N SER A 142 -18.52 -6.09 12.60
CA SER A 142 -19.64 -6.54 11.79
C SER A 142 -19.20 -6.96 10.38
N ILE A 143 -18.16 -6.35 9.81
CA ILE A 143 -17.67 -6.62 8.45
C ILE A 143 -16.21 -7.12 8.50
N PRO A 144 -15.97 -8.44 8.67
CA PRO A 144 -14.62 -9.02 8.56
C PRO A 144 -13.98 -8.63 7.23
N GLY A 145 -12.72 -8.23 7.27
CA GLY A 145 -12.01 -7.64 6.12
C GLY A 145 -12.02 -6.11 6.07
N LEU A 146 -12.93 -5.45 6.79
CA LEU A 146 -12.94 -3.98 6.88
C LEU A 146 -11.94 -3.50 7.93
N PHE A 147 -10.73 -3.17 7.51
CA PHE A 147 -9.65 -2.82 8.43
C PHE A 147 -9.53 -1.31 8.65
N ILE A 148 -10.26 -0.80 9.66
CA ILE A 148 -10.28 0.61 10.04
C ILE A 148 -9.15 0.89 11.04
N GLN A 149 -8.50 2.04 10.93
CA GLN A 149 -7.47 2.50 11.87
C GLN A 149 -8.09 2.95 13.19
N LEU A 150 -7.70 2.31 14.29
CA LEU A 150 -8.15 2.57 15.66
C LEU A 150 -7.00 3.09 16.53
N GLU A 151 -7.30 3.79 17.63
CA GLU A 151 -6.27 4.23 18.58
C GLU A 151 -5.60 3.05 19.28
N ALA A 152 -6.33 1.95 19.44
CA ALA A 152 -5.81 0.68 19.97
C ALA A 152 -4.61 0.16 19.16
N HIS A 153 -4.49 0.48 17.87
CA HIS A 153 -3.38 0.07 17.01
C HIS A 153 -2.05 0.78 17.30
N ARG A 154 -2.02 1.70 18.27
CA ARG A 154 -0.76 2.16 18.87
C ARG A 154 -0.03 1.04 19.62
N ASP A 155 -0.78 0.03 20.07
CA ASP A 155 -0.25 -1.23 20.54
C ASP A 155 -0.08 -2.19 19.36
N VAL A 156 1.13 -2.72 19.17
CA VAL A 156 1.45 -3.57 18.02
C VAL A 156 0.74 -4.92 18.07
N ASP A 157 0.47 -5.46 19.27
CA ASP A 157 -0.23 -6.73 19.40
C ASP A 157 -1.69 -6.57 19.00
N CYS A 158 -2.33 -5.47 19.41
CA CYS A 158 -3.67 -5.10 18.92
C CYS A 158 -3.69 -4.93 17.40
N PHE A 159 -2.72 -4.20 16.85
CA PHE A 159 -2.63 -3.98 15.41
C PHE A 159 -2.46 -5.28 14.62
N ILE A 160 -1.56 -6.17 15.04
CA ILE A 160 -1.34 -7.46 14.39
C ILE A 160 -2.56 -8.37 14.56
N ASN A 161 -3.22 -8.36 15.72
CA ASN A 161 -4.45 -9.13 15.93
C ASN A 161 -5.53 -8.74 14.93
N ASP A 162 -5.76 -7.44 14.74
CA ASP A 162 -6.77 -6.96 13.81
C ASP A 162 -6.33 -7.18 12.36
N ALA A 163 -5.06 -6.98 12.02
CA ALA A 163 -4.55 -7.31 10.69
C ALA A 163 -4.81 -8.78 10.32
N ILE A 164 -4.63 -9.70 11.29
CA ILE A 164 -4.94 -11.13 11.13
C ILE A 164 -6.44 -11.37 11.02
N LYS A 165 -7.24 -10.75 11.90
CA LYS A 165 -8.71 -10.86 11.89
C LYS A 165 -9.30 -10.41 10.57
N HIS A 166 -8.80 -9.32 10.01
CA HIS A 166 -9.26 -8.74 8.76
C HIS A 166 -8.54 -9.30 7.52
N GLN A 167 -7.56 -10.19 7.69
CA GLN A 167 -6.78 -10.80 6.60
C GLN A 167 -6.31 -9.75 5.57
N THR A 168 -5.66 -8.69 6.07
CA THR A 168 -5.25 -7.56 5.24
C THR A 168 -4.23 -7.96 4.17
N ASP A 169 -4.28 -7.28 3.01
CA ASP A 169 -3.31 -7.45 1.92
C ASP A 169 -2.09 -6.52 2.04
N SER A 170 -2.11 -5.55 2.94
CA SER A 170 -1.02 -4.59 3.16
C SER A 170 -0.81 -4.30 4.65
N LEU A 171 0.44 -4.33 5.10
CA LEU A 171 0.80 -4.04 6.48
C LEU A 171 2.07 -3.18 6.54
N THR A 172 2.00 -2.09 7.31
CA THR A 172 3.15 -1.23 7.60
C THR A 172 3.44 -1.25 9.10
N LEU A 173 4.58 -1.80 9.49
CA LEU A 173 5.08 -1.80 10.86
C LEU A 173 6.14 -0.72 11.00
N SER A 174 5.80 0.40 11.63
CA SER A 174 6.72 1.51 11.83
C SER A 174 6.50 2.16 13.19
N SER A 175 7.60 2.57 13.84
CA SER A 175 7.58 3.33 15.10
C SER A 175 6.96 2.60 16.30
N TYR A 176 6.93 1.26 16.26
CA TYR A 176 6.55 0.37 17.37
C TYR A 176 7.73 -0.02 18.26
N ARG A 177 8.97 0.36 17.89
CA ARG A 177 10.20 0.01 18.62
C ARG A 177 10.44 -1.49 18.68
N LEU A 178 10.11 -2.17 17.58
CA LEU A 178 10.32 -3.60 17.46
C LEU A 178 11.82 -3.90 17.40
N THR A 179 12.20 -4.99 18.08
CA THR A 179 13.55 -5.59 17.99
C THR A 179 13.55 -6.82 17.07
N GLU A 180 12.36 -7.36 16.80
CA GLU A 180 12.13 -8.45 15.86
C GLU A 180 10.75 -8.29 15.23
N ILE A 181 10.58 -8.79 14.01
CA ILE A 181 9.25 -8.92 13.40
C ILE A 181 8.53 -10.06 14.14
N PRO A 182 7.31 -9.85 14.65
CA PRO A 182 6.60 -10.90 15.40
C PRO A 182 6.32 -12.14 14.54
N ASP A 183 6.56 -13.31 15.11
CA ASP A 183 6.40 -14.61 14.46
C ASP A 183 4.97 -14.89 13.97
N ARG A 184 3.98 -14.18 14.52
CA ARG A 184 2.57 -14.24 14.12
C ARG A 184 2.29 -13.61 12.75
N ILE A 185 3.25 -12.89 12.17
CA ILE A 185 3.13 -12.37 10.80
C ILE A 185 2.75 -13.49 9.81
N ARG A 186 3.19 -14.73 10.05
CA ARG A 186 2.86 -15.93 9.26
C ARG A 186 1.36 -16.19 9.12
N GLU A 187 0.52 -15.66 10.01
CA GLU A 187 -0.94 -15.86 10.02
C GLU A 187 -1.66 -14.99 8.97
N LEU A 188 -0.98 -13.99 8.39
CA LEU A 188 -1.51 -13.09 7.38
C LEU A 188 -1.45 -13.72 5.98
N LYS A 189 -2.33 -14.69 5.72
CA LYS A 189 -2.30 -15.51 4.49
C LYS A 189 -2.70 -14.79 3.19
N GLN A 190 -3.15 -13.54 3.29
CA GLN A 190 -3.48 -12.69 2.15
C GLN A 190 -2.49 -11.54 1.96
N LEU A 191 -1.44 -11.46 2.79
CA LEU A 191 -0.52 -10.32 2.77
C LEU A 191 0.28 -10.29 1.46
N LYS A 192 0.19 -9.16 0.76
CA LYS A 192 0.91 -8.90 -0.48
C LYS A 192 2.00 -7.84 -0.30
N TYR A 193 1.76 -6.87 0.56
CA TYR A 193 2.65 -5.75 0.80
C TYR A 193 3.03 -5.71 2.28
N LEU A 194 4.32 -5.86 2.56
CA LEU A 194 4.86 -5.69 3.91
C LEU A 194 5.94 -4.62 3.88
N GLU A 195 5.71 -3.56 4.64
CA GLU A 195 6.70 -2.55 4.95
C GLU A 195 7.05 -2.60 6.43
N VAL A 196 8.34 -2.63 6.74
CA VAL A 196 8.84 -2.58 8.11
C VAL A 196 9.90 -1.50 8.20
N PHE A 197 9.66 -0.49 9.03
CA PHE A 197 10.61 0.57 9.31
C PHE A 197 10.87 0.68 10.81
N GLU A 198 11.94 0.01 11.24
CA GLU A 198 12.32 -0.11 12.65
C GLU A 198 13.84 -0.13 12.78
N GLN A 199 14.37 0.78 13.60
CA GLN A 199 15.80 0.92 13.78
C GLN A 199 16.47 -0.35 14.37
N ASP A 200 15.78 -1.10 15.23
CA ASP A 200 16.38 -2.18 16.04
C ASP A 200 16.09 -3.59 15.50
N ILE A 201 15.52 -3.72 14.29
CA ILE A 201 15.34 -5.02 13.64
C ILE A 201 16.64 -5.45 12.96
N THR A 202 17.36 -6.35 13.62
CA THR A 202 18.64 -6.87 13.12
C THR A 202 18.51 -8.21 12.40
N ARG A 203 17.39 -8.92 12.56
CA ARG A 203 17.17 -10.26 11.99
C ARG A 203 15.76 -10.41 11.44
N LEU A 204 15.64 -11.22 10.38
CA LEU A 204 14.36 -11.62 9.81
C LEU A 204 13.93 -12.98 10.38
N PRO A 205 12.71 -13.11 10.93
CA PRO A 205 12.23 -14.37 11.47
C PRO A 205 11.88 -15.35 10.34
N LEU A 206 12.00 -16.66 10.59
CA LEU A 206 11.61 -17.69 9.62
C LEU A 206 10.13 -17.61 9.23
N ALA A 207 9.28 -17.13 10.16
CA ALA A 207 7.86 -16.87 9.95
C ALA A 207 7.56 -15.95 8.77
N LEU A 208 8.44 -14.97 8.50
CA LEU A 208 8.27 -14.02 7.39
C LEU A 208 8.24 -14.75 6.05
N PHE A 209 9.04 -15.81 5.90
CA PHE A 209 9.18 -16.58 4.67
C PHE A 209 8.09 -17.65 4.49
N GLU A 210 7.08 -17.67 5.37
CA GLU A 210 5.86 -18.48 5.25
C GLU A 210 4.69 -17.70 4.59
N LEU A 211 4.94 -16.45 4.18
CA LEU A 211 4.00 -15.59 3.44
C LEU A 211 4.10 -15.85 1.93
N ASP A 212 3.45 -16.91 1.47
CA ASP A 212 3.50 -17.35 0.07
C ASP A 212 2.81 -16.39 -0.92
N THR A 213 1.99 -15.46 -0.44
CA THR A 213 1.33 -14.40 -1.24
C THR A 213 2.12 -13.10 -1.34
N LEU A 214 3.25 -12.96 -0.64
CA LEU A 214 3.96 -11.68 -0.53
C LEU A 214 4.56 -11.25 -1.89
N GLU A 215 4.14 -10.08 -2.37
CA GLU A 215 4.59 -9.50 -3.64
C GLU A 215 5.65 -8.40 -3.43
N THR A 216 5.55 -7.66 -2.32
CA THR A 216 6.48 -6.59 -1.96
C THR A 216 6.94 -6.72 -0.51
N LEU A 217 8.25 -6.69 -0.32
CA LEU A 217 8.89 -6.59 0.99
C LEU A 217 9.81 -5.36 1.01
N THR A 218 9.49 -4.40 1.88
CA THR A 218 10.33 -3.25 2.17
C THR A 218 10.79 -3.31 3.62
N LEU A 219 12.09 -3.27 3.85
CA LEU A 219 12.70 -3.26 5.17
C LEU A 219 13.67 -2.08 5.28
N MET A 220 13.44 -1.23 6.27
CA MET A 220 14.30 -0.11 6.63
C MET A 220 14.73 -0.26 8.08
N THR A 221 16.04 -0.35 8.32
CA THR A 221 16.59 -0.54 9.66
C THR A 221 17.96 0.13 9.82
N ALA A 222 18.52 0.16 11.03
CA ALA A 222 19.86 0.69 11.22
C ALA A 222 20.92 -0.28 10.67
N ASP A 223 20.77 -1.58 10.93
CA ASP A 223 21.78 -2.58 10.60
C ASP A 223 21.18 -4.00 10.61
N LEU A 224 21.05 -4.60 9.44
CA LEU A 224 20.58 -5.98 9.28
C LEU A 224 21.76 -6.95 9.33
N GLU A 225 21.62 -8.07 10.03
CA GLU A 225 22.67 -9.10 10.13
C GLU A 225 22.86 -9.86 8.82
N CYS A 226 21.78 -10.39 8.27
CA CYS A 226 21.78 -11.12 7.00
C CYS A 226 20.38 -11.20 6.41
N ILE A 227 20.32 -11.54 5.12
CA ILE A 227 19.10 -12.04 4.47
C ILE A 227 19.24 -13.58 4.44
N PRO A 228 18.37 -14.34 5.11
CA PRO A 228 18.52 -15.77 5.20
C PRO A 228 18.13 -16.47 3.87
N PRO A 229 18.68 -17.66 3.57
CA PRO A 229 18.37 -18.44 2.36
C PRO A 229 16.88 -18.70 2.14
N GLU A 230 16.08 -18.73 3.21
CA GLU A 230 14.63 -18.88 3.16
C GLU A 230 13.91 -17.78 2.39
N ILE A 231 14.57 -16.66 2.05
CA ILE A 231 14.04 -15.67 1.11
C ILE A 231 13.56 -16.31 -0.19
N ALA A 232 14.19 -17.40 -0.64
CA ALA A 232 13.76 -18.16 -1.81
C ALA A 232 12.37 -18.80 -1.67
N LYS A 233 11.76 -18.86 -0.47
CA LYS A 233 10.38 -19.36 -0.33
C LYS A 233 9.33 -18.36 -0.84
N LEU A 234 9.66 -17.07 -0.92
CA LEU A 234 8.75 -16.02 -1.35
C LEU A 234 8.60 -15.98 -2.89
N GLN A 235 8.05 -17.04 -3.48
CA GLN A 235 8.00 -17.24 -4.93
C GLN A 235 7.14 -16.23 -5.71
N GLN A 236 6.31 -15.44 -5.01
CA GLN A 236 5.50 -14.35 -5.57
C GLN A 236 6.16 -12.97 -5.43
N LEU A 237 7.35 -12.89 -4.82
CA LEU A 237 8.01 -11.62 -4.55
C LEU A 237 8.46 -10.96 -5.86
N LYS A 238 7.96 -9.75 -6.10
CA LYS A 238 8.26 -8.90 -7.25
C LYS A 238 9.18 -7.75 -6.86
N HIS A 239 9.05 -7.23 -5.65
CA HIS A 239 9.84 -6.09 -5.18
C HIS A 239 10.45 -6.40 -3.82
N LEU A 240 11.78 -6.40 -3.77
CA LEU A 240 12.54 -6.49 -2.53
C LEU A 240 13.35 -5.22 -2.32
N THR A 241 13.05 -4.49 -1.26
CA THR A 241 13.81 -3.32 -0.83
C THR A 241 14.35 -3.53 0.57
N ILE A 242 15.67 -3.44 0.72
CA ILE A 242 16.37 -3.45 2.01
C ILE A 242 17.27 -2.24 2.07
N TYR A 243 17.07 -1.43 3.10
CA TYR A 243 17.87 -0.25 3.37
C TYR A 243 18.36 -0.28 4.81
N CYS A 244 19.68 -0.37 4.99
CA CYS A 244 20.29 -0.19 6.31
C CYS A 244 20.69 1.28 6.52
N GLY A 245 21.17 1.64 7.70
CA GLY A 245 21.51 3.02 8.03
C GLY A 245 20.29 3.96 8.12
N SER A 246 19.13 3.44 8.51
CA SER A 246 17.92 4.21 8.80
C SER A 246 17.54 4.18 10.27
N SER A 247 16.77 5.18 10.70
CA SER A 247 16.15 5.22 12.03
C SER A 247 14.79 5.87 11.94
N ASP A 248 13.76 5.20 12.47
CA ASP A 248 12.40 5.69 12.65
C ASP A 248 12.30 6.67 13.83
N ARG A 249 13.35 6.74 14.66
CA ARG A 249 13.41 7.50 15.92
C ARG A 249 14.78 8.17 16.11
N PRO A 250 15.27 8.98 15.15
CA PRO A 250 16.59 9.56 15.24
C PRO A 250 16.66 10.57 16.39
N VAL A 251 17.61 10.37 17.30
CA VAL A 251 17.92 11.35 18.36
C VAL A 251 18.90 12.41 17.84
N LEU A 252 19.01 13.54 18.52
CA LEU A 252 19.96 14.59 18.14
C LEU A 252 21.38 14.03 18.06
N GLY A 253 22.03 14.19 16.90
CA GLY A 253 23.36 13.66 16.65
C GLY A 253 23.41 12.20 16.22
N TRP A 254 22.25 11.56 16.00
CA TRP A 254 22.21 10.25 15.37
C TRP A 254 22.81 10.32 13.97
N ALA A 255 23.66 9.34 13.66
CA ALA A 255 24.22 9.11 12.36
C ALA A 255 24.25 7.60 12.12
N PRO A 256 24.03 7.15 10.87
CA PRO A 256 24.18 5.74 10.54
C PRO A 256 25.62 5.27 10.77
N LYS A 257 25.79 3.96 11.01
CA LYS A 257 27.12 3.34 11.04
C LYS A 257 27.83 3.58 9.71
N VAL A 258 29.15 3.71 9.75
CA VAL A 258 29.95 3.65 8.51
C VAL A 258 29.74 2.28 7.86
N LYS A 259 29.80 2.23 6.53
CA LYS A 259 29.40 1.04 5.78
C LYS A 259 30.25 -0.18 6.10
N GLU A 260 31.52 0.04 6.42
CA GLU A 260 32.49 -0.99 6.81
C GLU A 260 32.16 -1.66 8.15
N ASP A 261 31.32 -1.02 8.98
CA ASP A 261 30.86 -1.54 10.27
C ASP A 261 29.44 -2.14 10.20
N LEU A 262 28.80 -2.15 9.03
CA LEU A 262 27.49 -2.78 8.82
C LEU A 262 27.62 -4.29 8.68
N MET A 263 26.64 -5.02 9.21
CA MET A 263 26.71 -6.48 9.31
C MET A 263 26.29 -7.19 8.02
N LEU A 264 25.33 -6.64 7.27
CA LEU A 264 24.91 -7.20 5.98
C LEU A 264 26.01 -6.99 4.93
N ASP A 265 26.88 -7.98 4.78
CA ASP A 265 28.07 -7.95 3.92
C ASP A 265 27.96 -8.86 2.68
N HIS A 266 26.92 -9.67 2.57
CA HIS A 266 26.63 -10.50 1.40
C HIS A 266 25.13 -10.68 1.16
N LEU A 267 24.79 -10.98 -0.09
CA LEU A 267 23.46 -11.46 -0.47
C LEU A 267 23.47 -12.99 -0.54
N PRO A 268 22.41 -13.68 -0.08
CA PRO A 268 22.32 -15.14 -0.22
C PRO A 268 22.19 -15.51 -1.71
N PRO A 269 22.93 -16.52 -2.21
CA PRO A 269 22.77 -17.05 -3.57
C PRO A 269 21.33 -17.43 -3.93
N GLU A 270 20.55 -17.85 -2.94
CA GLU A 270 19.14 -18.24 -3.05
C GLU A 270 18.23 -17.14 -3.59
N LEU A 271 18.62 -15.86 -3.50
CA LEU A 271 17.89 -14.76 -4.16
C LEU A 271 17.70 -15.02 -5.66
N GLY A 272 18.66 -15.68 -6.32
CA GLY A 272 18.56 -16.05 -7.73
C GLY A 272 17.36 -16.95 -8.06
N GLN A 273 16.72 -17.57 -7.07
CA GLN A 273 15.56 -18.44 -7.25
C GLN A 273 14.23 -17.67 -7.40
N LEU A 274 14.20 -16.37 -7.10
CA LEU A 274 13.00 -15.53 -7.17
C LEU A 274 12.67 -15.11 -8.60
N LYS A 275 12.10 -16.02 -9.39
CA LYS A 275 11.89 -15.80 -10.84
C LYS A 275 10.93 -14.66 -11.19
N GLN A 276 10.09 -14.23 -10.26
CA GLN A 276 9.16 -13.11 -10.43
C GLN A 276 9.73 -11.77 -9.97
N LEU A 277 10.98 -11.73 -9.46
CA LEU A 277 11.54 -10.50 -8.91
C LEU A 277 11.82 -9.50 -10.03
N GLU A 278 11.12 -8.37 -9.99
CA GLU A 278 11.21 -7.26 -10.95
C GLU A 278 12.14 -6.14 -10.47
N THR A 279 12.17 -5.92 -9.16
CA THR A 279 13.00 -4.90 -8.51
C THR A 279 13.75 -5.49 -7.33
N LEU A 280 15.07 -5.31 -7.32
CA LEU A 280 15.94 -5.62 -6.19
C LEU A 280 16.69 -4.36 -5.80
N SER A 281 16.38 -3.82 -4.63
CA SER A 281 17.05 -2.65 -4.06
C SER A 281 17.67 -3.05 -2.73
N VAL A 282 19.00 -3.14 -2.66
CA VAL A 282 19.73 -3.36 -1.41
C VAL A 282 20.76 -2.25 -1.28
N SER A 283 20.49 -1.31 -0.37
CA SER A 283 21.23 -0.05 -0.32
C SER A 283 21.73 0.27 1.08
N TYR A 284 22.85 1.00 1.13
CA TYR A 284 23.53 1.38 2.37
C TYR A 284 23.87 0.17 3.25
N THR A 285 24.64 -0.78 2.73
CA THR A 285 25.04 -2.02 3.44
C THR A 285 26.56 -2.23 3.35
N GLY A 286 27.07 -3.28 4.02
CA GLY A 286 28.46 -3.71 3.95
C GLY A 286 28.79 -4.57 2.72
N ILE A 287 27.85 -4.77 1.79
CA ILE A 287 28.01 -5.71 0.66
C ILE A 287 29.20 -5.34 -0.23
N THR A 288 30.10 -6.29 -0.46
CA THR A 288 31.30 -6.13 -1.31
C THR A 288 31.17 -6.77 -2.69
N GLU A 289 30.30 -7.77 -2.84
CA GLU A 289 30.10 -8.50 -4.10
C GLU A 289 28.66 -8.97 -4.27
N LEU A 290 28.26 -9.24 -5.51
CA LEU A 290 26.95 -9.83 -5.81
C LEU A 290 27.11 -11.31 -6.21
N PRO A 291 26.26 -12.21 -5.71
CA PRO A 291 26.32 -13.63 -6.06
C PRO A 291 25.99 -13.83 -7.55
N ILE A 292 26.69 -14.77 -8.19
CA ILE A 292 26.52 -15.08 -9.62
C ILE A 292 25.10 -15.54 -9.94
N GLU A 293 24.42 -16.15 -8.97
CA GLU A 293 23.06 -16.66 -9.05
C GLU A 293 22.02 -15.58 -9.35
N LEU A 294 22.30 -14.29 -9.12
CA LEU A 294 21.42 -13.20 -9.54
C LEU A 294 21.22 -13.19 -11.07
N GLU A 295 22.12 -13.78 -11.86
CA GLU A 295 21.94 -13.93 -13.31
C GLU A 295 20.69 -14.73 -13.68
N GLN A 296 20.17 -15.54 -12.74
CA GLN A 296 18.99 -16.35 -12.96
C GLN A 296 17.67 -15.62 -12.71
N LEU A 297 17.71 -14.34 -12.30
CA LEU A 297 16.54 -13.47 -12.14
C LEU A 297 16.08 -12.99 -13.51
N THR A 298 15.21 -13.75 -14.15
CA THR A 298 14.80 -13.51 -15.54
C THR A 298 13.88 -12.29 -15.69
N GLU A 299 13.11 -11.93 -14.67
CA GLU A 299 12.17 -10.79 -14.70
C GLU A 299 12.75 -9.51 -14.09
N LEU A 300 14.01 -9.51 -13.66
CA LEU A 300 14.58 -8.34 -12.98
C LEU A 300 14.80 -7.19 -13.97
N HIS A 301 14.15 -6.06 -13.71
CA HIS A 301 14.22 -4.85 -14.51
C HIS A 301 15.12 -3.78 -13.89
N HIS A 302 15.13 -3.72 -12.55
CA HIS A 302 15.83 -2.68 -11.80
C HIS A 302 16.64 -3.30 -10.65
N LEU A 303 17.94 -3.05 -10.65
CA LEU A 303 18.85 -3.37 -9.58
C LEU A 303 19.40 -2.07 -8.97
N ASN A 304 19.17 -1.84 -7.68
CA ASN A 304 19.79 -0.74 -6.95
C ASN A 304 20.72 -1.28 -5.86
N ILE A 305 22.00 -0.93 -5.98
CA ILE A 305 23.10 -1.30 -5.09
C ILE A 305 23.85 -0.06 -4.57
N ASN A 306 23.16 1.08 -4.52
CA ASN A 306 23.73 2.33 -4.04
C ASN A 306 24.12 2.23 -2.57
N GLY A 307 25.23 2.89 -2.21
CA GLY A 307 25.64 2.96 -0.82
C GLY A 307 26.24 1.66 -0.28
N ASN A 308 26.63 0.70 -1.11
CA ASN A 308 27.35 -0.51 -0.69
C ASN A 308 28.88 -0.30 -0.73
N LEU A 309 29.64 -1.40 -0.70
CA LEU A 309 31.11 -1.48 -0.80
C LEU A 309 31.55 -2.27 -2.06
N ILE A 310 30.68 -2.35 -3.07
CA ILE A 310 30.94 -3.10 -4.31
C ILE A 310 31.96 -2.33 -5.15
N MET A 311 33.13 -2.92 -5.39
CA MET A 311 34.21 -2.31 -6.17
C MET A 311 34.09 -2.54 -7.67
N ASP A 312 33.57 -3.71 -8.08
CA ASP A 312 33.43 -4.07 -9.49
C ASP A 312 32.00 -4.51 -9.79
N ILE A 313 31.42 -3.94 -10.84
CA ILE A 313 30.13 -4.39 -11.37
C ILE A 313 30.34 -5.77 -12.04
N PRO A 314 29.66 -6.84 -11.59
CA PRO A 314 29.87 -8.17 -12.13
C PRO A 314 29.47 -8.28 -13.61
N ARG A 315 30.29 -8.98 -14.40
CA ARG A 315 30.04 -9.19 -15.84
C ARG A 315 28.72 -9.90 -16.12
N PHE A 316 28.23 -10.73 -15.22
CA PHE A 316 26.99 -11.47 -15.43
C PHE A 316 25.76 -10.58 -15.56
N LEU A 317 25.77 -9.35 -14.99
CA LEU A 317 24.66 -8.40 -15.12
C LEU A 317 24.38 -8.04 -16.59
N SER A 318 25.42 -8.01 -17.44
CA SER A 318 25.28 -7.81 -18.88
C SER A 318 24.59 -8.96 -19.63
N ARG A 319 24.42 -10.12 -18.99
CA ARG A 319 23.74 -11.30 -19.55
C ARG A 319 22.28 -11.41 -19.12
N MET A 320 21.83 -10.55 -18.21
CA MET A 320 20.47 -10.58 -17.70
C MET A 320 19.51 -10.00 -18.76
N PRO A 321 18.51 -10.76 -19.23
CA PRO A 321 17.76 -10.42 -20.44
C PRO A 321 16.85 -9.20 -20.28
N ASN A 322 16.30 -8.97 -19.09
CA ASN A 322 15.30 -7.93 -18.82
C ASN A 322 15.84 -6.76 -17.97
N LEU A 323 17.11 -6.80 -17.57
CA LEU A 323 17.71 -5.78 -16.72
C LEU A 323 17.88 -4.46 -17.51
N LYS A 324 17.19 -3.40 -17.05
CA LYS A 324 17.15 -2.09 -17.71
C LYS A 324 17.96 -1.03 -16.96
N TYR A 325 17.91 -1.06 -15.62
CA TYR A 325 18.51 -0.04 -14.77
C TYR A 325 19.38 -0.68 -13.69
N VAL A 326 20.59 -0.17 -13.55
CA VAL A 326 21.52 -0.53 -12.47
C VAL A 326 21.99 0.76 -11.79
N ASP A 327 21.47 1.02 -10.60
CA ASP A 327 21.88 2.16 -9.78
C ASP A 327 22.99 1.73 -8.82
N GLY A 328 24.09 2.46 -8.82
CA GLY A 328 25.34 2.09 -8.17
C GLY A 328 26.55 2.79 -8.78
N SER A 329 26.38 3.41 -9.97
CA SER A 329 27.42 4.01 -10.81
C SER A 329 28.31 5.04 -10.12
N ASP A 330 27.81 5.75 -9.11
CA ASP A 330 28.58 6.79 -8.41
C ASP A 330 29.70 6.22 -7.54
N GLN A 331 29.69 4.91 -7.24
CA GLN A 331 30.77 4.20 -6.56
C GLN A 331 31.90 3.76 -7.51
N PHE A 332 31.69 3.83 -8.84
CA PHE A 332 32.61 3.32 -9.86
C PHE A 332 33.26 4.41 -10.71
N ARG A 333 33.02 5.70 -10.40
CA ARG A 333 33.68 6.84 -11.05
C ARG A 333 34.94 7.21 -10.25
N SER A 334 36.07 6.62 -10.63
CA SER A 334 37.41 7.04 -10.22
C SER A 334 37.90 8.26 -10.98
#